data_AF-A0A955J5R3-F1
#
_entry.id   AF-A0A955J5R3-F1
#
_cell.length_a   1.000
_cell.length_b   1.000
_cell.length_c   1.000
_cell.angle_alpha   90.00
_cell.angle_beta   90.00
_cell.angle_gamma   90.00
#
_symmetry.space_group_name_H-M   'P 1'
#
loop_
_entity.id
_entity.type
_entity.pdbx_description
1 polymer ?
#
loop_
_entity_poly.entity_id
_entity_poly.type
_entity_poly.pdbx_seq_one_letter_code
_entity_poly.pdbx_strand_id
1 'polypeptide(L)'
;ERFQALLVLTPDDSIPVAVTDLAHEKLVWASFARLDQSIDELLSDSAEVISEREAFLLRELQTMLAGEGLLRNPVDVVIVAAHHAWPEYLRHSAYICQAGRPFQHVQRLGFYSRGVVNPLIPRILGVFDDVELCRNPKVDDDRVNALVRALLDDPNSPRNEGETYKILLLSSPDDPETLRLDAPIPNDLRASTGRTWAFTMSQRYVMEEALRRAKATSELVM
;
A
#
# COMPACT_ATOMS: atom_id res chain seq x y z
N GLU A 1 10.76 9.67 -35.79
CA GLU A 1 12.05 9.28 -35.15
C GLU A 1 11.74 8.34 -34.00
N ARG A 2 12.53 7.27 -33.79
CA ARG A 2 12.33 6.36 -32.65
C ARG A 2 12.87 7.03 -31.38
N PHE A 3 12.01 7.26 -30.40
CA PHE A 3 12.43 7.66 -29.07
C PHE A 3 13.23 6.49 -28.45
N GLN A 4 14.48 6.74 -28.10
CA GLN A 4 15.35 5.76 -27.43
C GLN A 4 15.88 6.43 -26.17
N ALA A 5 15.56 5.84 -25.02
CA ALA A 5 16.05 6.26 -23.71
C ALA A 5 16.71 5.07 -23.00
N LEU A 6 17.75 5.34 -22.22
CA LEU A 6 18.36 4.37 -21.32
C LEU A 6 17.68 4.52 -19.95
N LEU A 7 16.96 3.48 -19.52
CA LEU A 7 16.42 3.40 -18.17
C LEU A 7 17.47 2.81 -17.23
N VAL A 8 17.85 3.58 -16.23
CA VAL A 8 18.76 3.14 -15.16
C VAL A 8 17.92 2.84 -13.92
N LEU A 9 18.01 1.60 -13.44
CA LEU A 9 17.35 1.15 -12.21
C LEU A 9 18.38 0.98 -11.11
N THR A 10 18.11 1.59 -9.96
CA THR A 10 18.97 1.44 -8.78
C THR A 10 18.11 1.21 -7.53
N PRO A 11 18.68 0.66 -6.46
CA PRO A 11 17.97 0.50 -5.19
C PRO A 11 17.84 1.82 -4.42
N ASP A 12 18.33 2.94 -4.95
CA ASP A 12 18.35 4.21 -4.25
C ASP A 12 16.99 4.91 -4.23
N ASP A 13 16.76 5.68 -3.17
CA ASP A 13 15.49 6.37 -2.89
C ASP A 13 15.36 7.68 -3.66
N SER A 14 16.50 8.22 -4.07
CA SER A 14 16.67 9.43 -4.87
C SER A 14 17.72 9.17 -5.92
N ILE A 15 17.71 9.94 -7.01
CA ILE A 15 18.68 9.78 -8.10
C ILE A 15 20.11 9.81 -7.55
N PRO A 16 20.92 8.75 -7.76
CA PRO A 16 22.29 8.73 -7.26
C PRO A 16 23.13 9.84 -7.90
N VAL A 17 24.10 10.36 -7.16
CA VAL A 17 25.06 11.35 -7.69
C VAL A 17 25.76 10.80 -8.93
N ALA A 18 26.15 9.52 -8.92
CA ALA A 18 26.76 8.86 -10.07
C ALA A 18 25.87 8.85 -11.33
N VAL A 19 24.54 8.87 -11.17
CA VAL A 19 23.59 8.97 -12.30
C VAL A 19 23.38 10.42 -12.70
N THR A 20 23.37 11.34 -11.73
CA THR A 20 23.27 12.78 -11.95
C THR A 20 24.47 13.30 -12.74
N ASP A 21 25.67 12.81 -12.43
CA ASP A 21 26.93 13.19 -13.10
C ASP A 21 26.99 12.72 -14.57
N LEU A 22 26.19 11.71 -14.92
CA LEU A 22 26.06 11.23 -16.30
C LEU A 22 25.17 12.15 -17.16
N ALA A 23 24.51 13.15 -16.56
CA ALA A 23 23.65 14.20 -17.15
C ALA A 23 23.48 14.11 -18.68
N HIS A 24 22.60 13.21 -19.13
CA HIS A 24 22.34 12.97 -20.54
C HIS A 24 20.83 13.02 -20.81
N GLU A 25 20.40 13.75 -21.84
CA GLU A 25 18.97 14.00 -22.14
C GLU A 25 18.14 12.73 -22.38
N LYS A 26 18.81 11.63 -22.73
CA LYS A 26 18.20 10.32 -22.98
C LYS A 26 18.33 9.33 -21.83
N LEU A 27 18.87 9.75 -20.70
CA LEU A 27 18.98 8.91 -19.51
C LEU A 27 17.79 9.20 -18.60
N VAL A 28 17.04 8.14 -18.27
CA VAL A 28 15.93 8.20 -17.32
C VAL A 28 16.29 7.31 -16.14
N TRP A 29 16.10 7.82 -14.93
CA TRP A 29 16.31 7.04 -13.71
C TRP A 29 14.97 6.71 -13.04
N ALA A 30 14.87 5.51 -12.50
CA ALA A 30 13.82 5.10 -11.58
C ALA A 30 14.40 4.16 -10.52
N SER A 31 13.80 4.15 -9.33
CA SER A 31 14.17 3.17 -8.30
C SER A 31 13.51 1.81 -8.57
N PHE A 32 14.09 0.73 -8.03
CA PHE A 32 13.43 -0.58 -8.04
C PHE A 32 12.08 -0.58 -7.31
N ALA A 33 11.95 0.23 -6.25
CA ALA A 33 10.68 0.42 -5.55
C ALA A 33 9.60 1.05 -6.45
N ARG A 34 9.98 2.00 -7.31
CA ARG A 34 9.05 2.60 -8.29
C ARG A 34 8.63 1.60 -9.35
N LEU A 35 9.57 0.78 -9.84
CA LEU A 35 9.24 -0.29 -10.78
C LEU A 35 8.25 -1.28 -10.15
N ASP A 36 8.51 -1.73 -8.93
CA ASP A 36 7.64 -2.64 -8.19
C ASP A 36 6.22 -2.07 -8.03
N GLN A 37 6.11 -0.79 -7.63
CA GLN A 37 4.83 -0.10 -7.55
C GLN A 37 4.11 -0.01 -8.91
N SER A 38 4.84 0.30 -9.99
CA SER A 38 4.24 0.36 -11.32
C SER A 38 3.73 -1.00 -11.81
N ILE A 39 4.35 -2.11 -11.36
CA ILE A 39 3.84 -3.45 -11.62
C ILE A 39 2.52 -3.68 -10.89
N ASP A 40 2.44 -3.34 -9.60
CA ASP A 40 1.19 -3.43 -8.82
C ASP A 40 0.04 -2.62 -9.47
N GLU A 41 0.36 -1.41 -9.94
CA GLU A 41 -0.58 -0.53 -10.63
C GLU A 41 -1.09 -1.15 -11.93
N LEU A 42 -0.17 -1.65 -12.75
CA LEU A 42 -0.44 -2.34 -14.02
C LEU A 42 -1.34 -3.57 -13.79
N LEU A 43 -1.01 -4.42 -12.83
CA LEU A 43 -1.78 -5.63 -12.51
C LEU A 43 -3.17 -5.34 -11.93
N SER A 44 -3.37 -4.15 -11.38
CA SER A 44 -4.64 -3.71 -10.79
C SER A 44 -5.53 -2.96 -11.79
N ASP A 45 -5.02 -2.55 -12.95
CA ASP A 45 -5.80 -1.81 -13.95
C ASP A 45 -6.73 -2.75 -14.74
N SER A 46 -8.01 -2.69 -14.40
CA SER A 46 -9.07 -3.45 -15.09
C SER A 46 -9.26 -3.08 -16.57
N ALA A 47 -8.73 -1.95 -17.02
CA ALA A 47 -8.79 -1.54 -18.42
C ALA A 47 -7.70 -2.21 -19.28
N GLU A 48 -6.64 -2.72 -18.64
CA GLU A 48 -5.51 -3.34 -19.31
C GLU A 48 -5.66 -4.87 -19.31
N VAL A 49 -5.64 -5.48 -20.49
CA VAL A 49 -5.79 -6.95 -20.62
C VAL A 49 -4.41 -7.57 -20.52
N ILE A 50 -4.03 -7.99 -19.32
CA ILE A 50 -2.77 -8.70 -19.04
C ILE A 50 -3.07 -10.20 -18.98
N SER A 51 -2.28 -11.01 -19.68
CA SER A 51 -2.45 -12.46 -19.61
C SER A 51 -2.04 -13.00 -18.23
N GLU A 52 -2.63 -14.12 -17.81
CA GLU A 52 -2.24 -14.77 -16.53
C GLU A 52 -0.74 -15.09 -16.46
N ARG A 53 -0.14 -15.44 -17.60
CA ARG A 53 1.29 -15.72 -17.70
C ARG A 53 2.14 -14.46 -17.45
N GLU A 54 1.77 -13.33 -18.04
CA GLU A 54 2.47 -12.06 -17.81
C GLU A 54 2.30 -11.61 -16.36
N ALA A 55 1.08 -11.72 -15.82
CA ALA A 55 0.81 -11.40 -14.42
C ALA A 55 1.64 -12.26 -13.47
N PHE A 56 1.78 -13.56 -13.76
CA PHE A 56 2.66 -14.46 -13.01
C PHE A 56 4.13 -14.02 -13.09
N LEU A 57 4.67 -13.77 -14.29
CA LEU A 57 6.06 -13.34 -14.47
C LEU A 57 6.37 -12.01 -13.78
N LEU A 58 5.42 -11.07 -13.80
CA LEU A 58 5.54 -9.80 -13.11
C LEU A 58 5.62 -9.98 -11.59
N ARG A 59 4.79 -10.86 -11.02
CA ARG A 59 4.86 -11.21 -9.57
C ARG A 59 6.16 -11.92 -9.19
N GLU A 60 6.66 -12.81 -10.06
CA GLU A 60 7.96 -13.45 -9.85
C GLU A 60 9.10 -12.42 -9.89
N LEU A 61 9.03 -11.43 -10.77
CA LEU A 61 10.01 -10.33 -10.79
C LEU A 61 9.98 -9.53 -9.49
N GLN A 62 8.80 -9.15 -8.99
CA GLN A 62 8.66 -8.47 -7.70
C GLN A 62 9.25 -9.32 -6.56
N THR A 63 8.98 -10.63 -6.57
CA THR A 63 9.54 -11.57 -5.60
C THR A 63 11.07 -11.62 -5.67
N MET A 64 11.65 -11.63 -6.87
CA MET A 64 13.10 -11.57 -7.07
C MET A 64 13.69 -10.24 -6.57
N LEU A 65 13.08 -9.10 -6.90
CA LEU A 65 13.55 -7.77 -6.46
C LEU A 65 13.57 -7.67 -4.94
N ALA A 66 12.54 -8.20 -4.28
CA ALA A 66 12.46 -8.27 -2.81
C ALA A 66 13.52 -9.23 -2.24
N GLY A 67 13.64 -10.43 -2.82
CA GLY A 67 14.58 -11.46 -2.37
C GLY A 67 16.05 -11.06 -2.48
N GLU A 68 16.39 -10.25 -3.48
CA GLU A 68 17.73 -9.69 -3.69
C GLU A 68 17.99 -8.41 -2.88
N GLY A 69 17.01 -7.95 -2.08
CA GLY A 69 17.15 -6.72 -1.29
C GLY A 69 17.29 -5.44 -2.14
N LEU A 70 16.85 -5.49 -3.40
CA LEU A 70 16.90 -4.37 -4.34
C LEU A 70 15.81 -3.34 -4.06
N LEU A 71 14.76 -3.77 -3.38
CA LEU A 71 13.81 -2.89 -2.72
C LEU A 71 14.44 -2.36 -1.42
N ARG A 72 15.52 -1.58 -1.52
CA ARG A 72 15.89 -0.68 -0.42
C ARG A 72 14.64 0.16 -0.18
N ASN A 73 14.12 0.11 1.04
CA ASN A 73 12.76 0.54 1.29
C ASN A 73 12.76 1.93 1.94
N PRO A 74 12.72 3.03 1.16
CA PRO A 74 12.48 4.34 1.75
C PRO A 74 11.02 4.49 2.19
N VAL A 75 10.15 3.66 1.64
CA VAL A 75 8.72 3.70 1.88
C VAL A 75 8.39 2.80 3.06
N ASP A 76 8.02 3.40 4.17
CA ASP A 76 7.70 2.76 5.44
C ASP A 76 6.19 2.79 5.74
N VAL A 77 5.39 3.31 4.80
CA VAL A 77 3.93 3.38 4.88
C VAL A 77 3.27 2.81 3.63
N VAL A 78 2.29 1.92 3.80
CA VAL A 78 1.36 1.53 2.72
C VAL A 78 0.04 2.27 2.85
N ILE A 79 -0.43 2.91 1.78
CA ILE A 79 -1.73 3.57 1.70
C ILE A 79 -2.69 2.67 0.93
N VAL A 80 -3.78 2.23 1.56
CA VAL A 80 -4.76 1.32 0.95
C VAL A 80 -6.06 2.05 0.58
N ALA A 81 -6.75 1.58 -0.46
CA ALA A 81 -8.12 2.01 -0.72
C ALA A 81 -9.05 1.59 0.44
N ALA A 82 -9.78 2.55 1.02
CA ALA A 82 -10.35 2.41 2.36
C ALA A 82 -11.81 2.85 2.48
N HIS A 83 -12.64 2.62 1.46
CA HIS A 83 -14.07 2.97 1.53
C HIS A 83 -14.78 2.33 2.74
N HIS A 84 -14.49 1.06 3.02
CA HIS A 84 -15.03 0.34 4.19
C HIS A 84 -13.99 0.19 5.32
N ALA A 85 -12.70 0.13 4.96
CA ALA A 85 -11.64 -0.14 5.92
C ALA A 85 -11.37 1.01 6.90
N TRP A 86 -11.62 2.27 6.52
CA TRP A 86 -11.39 3.40 7.41
C TRP A 86 -12.32 3.39 8.65
N PRO A 87 -13.65 3.26 8.51
CA PRO A 87 -14.54 3.06 9.66
C PRO A 87 -14.24 1.82 10.50
N GLU A 88 -13.76 0.73 9.90
CA GLU A 88 -13.37 -0.47 10.63
C GLU A 88 -12.12 -0.23 11.48
N TYR A 89 -11.10 0.43 10.92
CA TYR A 89 -9.93 0.83 11.67
C TYR A 89 -10.28 1.69 12.88
N LEU A 90 -11.15 2.69 12.71
CA LEU A 90 -11.58 3.54 13.83
C LEU A 90 -12.29 2.77 14.95
N ARG A 91 -12.98 1.66 14.63
CA ARG A 91 -13.70 0.85 15.62
C ARG A 91 -12.85 -0.24 16.26
N HIS A 92 -11.96 -0.85 15.48
CA HIS A 92 -11.31 -2.10 15.83
C HIS A 92 -9.79 -2.02 15.88
N SER A 93 -9.20 -0.90 15.46
CA SER A 93 -7.75 -0.75 15.32
C SER A 93 -7.13 -1.87 14.47
N ALA A 94 -7.79 -2.20 13.35
CA ALA A 94 -7.37 -3.27 12.47
C ALA A 94 -7.67 -2.94 11.00
N TYR A 95 -6.89 -3.54 10.10
CA TYR A 95 -7.18 -3.60 8.68
C TYR A 95 -7.37 -5.06 8.26
N ILE A 96 -8.45 -5.34 7.53
CA ILE A 96 -8.84 -6.71 7.15
C ILE A 96 -9.05 -6.76 5.64
N CYS A 97 -8.39 -7.69 4.97
CA CYS A 97 -8.47 -7.86 3.52
C CYS A 97 -8.45 -9.35 3.13
N GLN A 98 -8.52 -9.61 1.82
CA GLN A 98 -8.47 -10.97 1.26
C GLN A 98 -7.20 -11.69 1.73
N ALA A 99 -7.33 -12.96 2.13
CA ALA A 99 -6.19 -13.81 2.47
C ALA A 99 -5.17 -13.86 1.32
N GLY A 100 -3.88 -13.96 1.65
CA GLY A 100 -2.80 -14.00 0.66
C GLY A 100 -2.53 -12.70 -0.09
N ARG A 101 -3.26 -11.60 0.16
CA ARG A 101 -3.00 -10.29 -0.48
C ARG A 101 -1.56 -9.83 -0.16
N PRO A 102 -0.70 -9.57 -1.15
CA PRO A 102 0.69 -9.21 -0.91
C PRO A 102 0.83 -7.79 -0.33
N PHE A 103 1.76 -7.65 0.61
CA PHE A 103 2.21 -6.37 1.16
C PHE A 103 3.74 -6.36 1.21
N GLN A 104 4.35 -5.24 0.83
CA GLN A 104 5.76 -5.00 1.14
C GLN A 104 5.96 -4.88 2.65
N HIS A 105 7.19 -5.09 3.11
CA HIS A 105 7.52 -4.93 4.53
C HIS A 105 7.56 -3.44 4.90
N VAL A 106 6.47 -2.93 5.46
CA VAL A 106 6.30 -1.55 5.93
C VAL A 106 5.93 -1.50 7.41
N GLN A 107 6.19 -0.36 8.05
CA GLN A 107 5.94 -0.18 9.48
C GLN A 107 4.55 0.38 9.76
N ARG A 108 3.90 1.01 8.77
CA ARG A 108 2.64 1.71 8.94
C ARG A 108 1.67 1.48 7.79
N LEU A 109 0.41 1.71 8.09
CA LEU A 109 -0.68 1.67 7.11
C LEU A 109 -1.46 2.98 7.17
N GLY A 110 -1.73 3.58 6.01
CA GLY A 110 -2.63 4.73 5.86
C GLY A 110 -3.84 4.38 5.00
N PHE A 111 -4.87 5.23 5.06
CA PHE A 111 -6.16 4.95 4.44
C PHE A 111 -6.52 6.04 3.44
N TYR A 112 -6.75 5.66 2.19
CA TYR A 112 -7.25 6.56 1.15
C TYR A 112 -8.75 6.34 0.93
N SER A 113 -9.55 7.37 1.16
CA SER A 113 -11.00 7.31 0.96
C SER A 113 -11.56 8.68 0.66
N ARG A 114 -12.64 8.77 -0.12
CA ARG A 114 -13.33 10.04 -0.43
C ARG A 114 -12.40 11.12 -1.00
N GLY A 115 -11.41 10.71 -1.80
CA GLY A 115 -10.48 11.63 -2.45
C GLY A 115 -9.42 12.24 -1.54
N VAL A 116 -9.18 11.66 -0.35
CA VAL A 116 -8.12 12.11 0.56
C VAL A 116 -7.36 10.92 1.15
N VAL A 117 -6.09 11.12 1.48
CA VAL A 117 -5.38 10.28 2.46
C VAL A 117 -5.82 10.77 3.85
N ASN A 118 -6.38 9.87 4.65
CA ASN A 118 -6.83 10.18 6.01
C ASN A 118 -5.65 10.51 6.93
N PRO A 119 -5.85 11.34 7.96
CA PRO A 119 -4.76 11.89 8.76
C PRO A 119 -4.18 10.93 9.80
N LEU A 120 -4.75 9.74 10.00
CA LEU A 120 -4.21 8.75 10.92
C LEU A 120 -3.49 7.66 10.14
N ILE A 121 -2.20 7.50 10.47
CA ILE A 121 -1.26 6.57 9.85
C ILE A 121 -0.77 5.62 10.96
N PRO A 122 -1.59 4.64 11.38
CA PRO A 122 -1.24 3.71 12.44
C PRO A 122 -0.01 2.87 12.13
N ARG A 123 0.70 2.50 13.19
CA ARG A 123 1.74 1.47 13.17
C ARG A 123 1.10 0.09 12.98
N ILE A 124 1.75 -0.76 12.20
CA ILE A 124 1.41 -2.19 12.09
C ILE A 124 2.03 -2.91 13.28
N LEU A 125 1.18 -3.51 14.11
CA LEU A 125 1.56 -4.23 15.33
C LEU A 125 1.72 -5.73 15.10
N GLY A 126 1.04 -6.27 14.09
CA GLY A 126 1.10 -7.68 13.73
C GLY A 126 0.37 -7.95 12.43
N VAL A 127 0.83 -8.96 11.70
CA VAL A 127 0.23 -9.40 10.43
C VAL A 127 -0.10 -10.88 10.58
N PHE A 128 -1.36 -11.22 10.36
CA PHE A 128 -1.90 -12.57 10.48
C PHE A 128 -2.57 -12.91 9.16
N ASP A 129 -1.96 -13.79 8.39
CA ASP A 129 -2.54 -14.31 7.15
C ASP A 129 -3.40 -15.54 7.43
N ASP A 130 -4.33 -15.86 6.52
CA ASP A 130 -5.17 -17.05 6.57
C ASP A 130 -5.97 -17.23 7.88
N VAL A 131 -6.47 -16.13 8.46
CA VAL A 131 -7.30 -16.16 9.66
C VAL A 131 -8.74 -16.51 9.28
N GLU A 132 -9.19 -17.71 9.68
CA GLU A 132 -10.59 -18.12 9.55
C GLU A 132 -11.47 -17.37 10.56
N LEU A 133 -12.56 -16.77 10.08
CA LEU A 133 -13.58 -16.19 10.97
C LEU A 133 -14.49 -17.29 11.49
N CYS A 134 -14.23 -17.77 12.70
CA CYS A 134 -15.09 -18.73 13.38
C CYS A 134 -15.34 -18.32 14.84
N ARG A 135 -16.38 -18.88 15.47
CA ARG A 135 -16.74 -18.55 16.87
C ARG A 135 -15.63 -18.89 17.89
N ASN A 136 -14.77 -19.83 17.56
CA ASN A 136 -13.65 -20.26 18.42
C ASN A 136 -12.32 -20.16 17.67
N PRO A 137 -11.86 -18.94 17.36
CA PRO A 137 -10.61 -18.74 16.64
C PRO A 137 -9.44 -19.18 17.52
N LYS A 138 -8.39 -19.73 16.87
CA LYS A 138 -7.19 -20.26 17.51
C LYS A 138 -5.93 -19.58 17.01
N VAL A 139 -6.01 -18.27 16.78
CA VAL A 139 -4.83 -17.47 16.43
C VAL A 139 -3.99 -17.29 17.70
N ASP A 140 -2.67 -17.37 17.59
CA ASP A 140 -1.73 -17.14 18.70
C ASP A 140 -1.58 -15.62 19.01
N ASP A 141 -2.70 -14.92 19.10
CA ASP A 141 -2.82 -13.53 19.57
C ASP A 141 -4.27 -13.28 20.03
N ASP A 142 -4.45 -12.97 21.32
CA ASP A 142 -5.77 -12.76 21.93
C ASP A 142 -6.53 -11.58 21.33
N ARG A 143 -5.83 -10.56 20.82
CA ARG A 143 -6.47 -9.39 20.19
C ARG A 143 -7.10 -9.78 18.86
N VAL A 144 -6.45 -10.66 18.10
CA VAL A 144 -7.02 -11.22 16.86
C VAL A 144 -8.23 -12.08 17.20
N ASN A 145 -8.13 -12.96 18.20
CA ASN A 145 -9.26 -13.80 18.61
C ASN A 145 -10.47 -12.96 19.07
N ALA A 146 -10.23 -11.88 19.83
CA ALA A 146 -11.27 -10.95 20.25
C ALA A 146 -11.88 -10.19 19.06
N LEU A 147 -11.05 -9.74 18.11
CA LEU A 147 -11.50 -9.08 16.89
C LEU A 147 -12.40 -10.00 16.05
N VAL A 148 -11.99 -11.25 15.82
CA VAL A 148 -12.77 -12.22 15.05
C VAL A 148 -14.17 -12.41 15.66
N ARG A 149 -14.26 -12.55 16.99
CA ARG A 149 -15.57 -12.64 17.68
C ARG A 149 -16.39 -11.37 17.48
N ALA A 150 -15.79 -10.19 17.65
CA ALA A 150 -16.46 -8.92 17.46
C ALA A 150 -16.98 -8.73 16.03
N LEU A 151 -16.25 -9.19 15.01
CA LEU A 151 -16.67 -9.15 13.61
C LEU A 151 -17.85 -10.09 13.32
N LEU A 152 -17.92 -11.25 13.98
CA LEU A 152 -19.03 -12.20 13.86
C LEU A 152 -20.27 -11.78 14.66
N ASP A 153 -20.09 -10.90 15.65
CA ASP A 153 -21.17 -10.34 16.47
C ASP A 153 -21.73 -9.03 15.88
N ASP A 154 -20.99 -8.33 15.02
CA ASP A 154 -21.47 -7.11 14.34
C ASP A 154 -22.48 -7.48 13.23
N PRO A 155 -23.77 -7.16 13.38
CA PRO A 155 -24.79 -7.48 12.38
C PRO A 155 -24.59 -6.73 11.05
N ASN A 156 -23.73 -5.71 11.03
CA ASN A 156 -23.38 -4.96 9.81
C ASN A 156 -22.05 -5.42 9.21
N SER A 157 -21.40 -6.42 9.78
CA SER A 157 -20.19 -6.99 9.21
C SER A 157 -20.51 -7.63 7.86
N PRO A 158 -19.80 -7.28 6.77
CA PRO A 158 -20.00 -7.91 5.48
C PRO A 158 -19.34 -9.30 5.39
N ARG A 159 -18.73 -9.80 6.47
CA ARG A 159 -17.91 -11.02 6.49
C ARG A 159 -18.68 -12.19 7.07
N ASN A 160 -18.52 -13.36 6.47
CA ASN A 160 -19.24 -14.56 6.88
C ASN A 160 -18.38 -15.47 7.77
N GLU A 161 -19.05 -16.25 8.61
CA GLU A 161 -18.41 -17.33 9.36
C GLU A 161 -17.87 -18.41 8.39
N GLY A 162 -16.66 -18.89 8.64
CA GLY A 162 -15.94 -19.90 7.84
C GLY A 162 -15.07 -19.35 6.71
N GLU A 163 -15.12 -18.05 6.44
CA GLU A 163 -14.25 -17.40 5.45
C GLU A 163 -12.88 -17.02 6.05
N THR A 164 -11.83 -17.05 5.22
CA THR A 164 -10.46 -16.68 5.62
C THR A 164 -10.06 -15.30 5.15
N TYR A 165 -9.32 -14.59 6.01
CA TYR A 165 -8.89 -13.22 5.77
C TYR A 165 -7.46 -12.98 6.23
N LYS A 166 -6.83 -11.97 5.65
CA LYS A 166 -5.62 -11.34 6.18
C LYS A 166 -6.00 -10.23 7.14
N ILE A 167 -5.44 -10.25 8.33
CA ILE A 167 -5.68 -9.26 9.40
C ILE A 167 -4.35 -8.59 9.76
N LEU A 168 -4.32 -7.26 9.66
CA LEU A 168 -3.26 -6.43 10.19
C LEU A 168 -3.79 -5.76 11.47
N LEU A 169 -3.17 -6.06 12.62
CA LEU A 169 -3.41 -5.29 13.84
C LEU A 169 -2.68 -3.97 13.76
N LEU A 170 -3.37 -2.89 14.11
CA LEU A 170 -2.90 -1.53 13.98
C LEU A 170 -2.91 -0.82 15.34
N SER A 171 -2.02 0.15 15.54
CA SER A 171 -2.09 1.04 16.70
C SER A 171 -3.41 1.82 16.68
N SER A 172 -4.01 2.01 17.86
CA SER A 172 -5.34 2.63 17.96
C SER A 172 -5.32 4.12 17.56
N PRO A 173 -6.47 4.73 17.21
CA PRO A 173 -6.53 6.14 16.82
C PRO A 173 -5.91 7.14 17.82
N ASP A 174 -5.93 6.78 19.11
CA ASP A 174 -5.41 7.60 20.22
C ASP A 174 -4.05 7.10 20.74
N ASP A 175 -3.49 6.06 20.13
CA ASP A 175 -2.19 5.51 20.48
C ASP A 175 -1.06 6.49 20.08
N PRO A 176 -0.07 6.77 20.96
CA PRO A 176 1.08 7.60 20.59
C PRO A 176 1.91 7.06 19.44
N GLU A 177 1.85 5.76 19.14
CA GLU A 177 2.48 5.17 17.97
C GLU A 177 1.70 5.42 16.67
N THR A 178 0.46 5.93 16.73
CA THR A 178 -0.29 6.36 15.54
C THR A 178 0.18 7.73 15.10
N LEU A 179 0.80 7.79 13.91
CA LEU A 179 1.17 9.07 13.32
C LEU A 179 -0.11 9.85 12.94
N ARG A 180 -0.18 11.09 13.44
CA ARG A 180 -1.22 12.05 13.09
C ARG A 180 -0.68 13.14 12.19
N LEU A 181 -1.24 13.26 10.99
CA LEU A 181 -0.99 14.37 10.07
C LEU A 181 -1.80 15.60 10.50
N ASP A 182 -1.30 16.81 10.20
CA ASP A 182 -1.98 18.07 10.54
C ASP A 182 -3.35 18.21 9.84
N ALA A 183 -3.45 17.66 8.63
CA ALA A 183 -4.68 17.65 7.83
C ALA A 183 -4.73 16.41 6.91
N PRO A 184 -5.92 16.00 6.44
CA PRO A 184 -6.04 15.03 5.35
C PRO A 184 -5.34 15.55 4.09
N ILE A 185 -4.69 14.66 3.33
CA ILE A 185 -4.00 15.04 2.09
C ILE A 185 -4.95 14.87 0.90
N PRO A 186 -5.42 15.94 0.25
CA PRO A 186 -6.35 15.88 -0.88
C PRO A 186 -5.72 15.28 -2.14
N ASN A 187 -6.55 14.56 -2.90
CA ASN A 187 -6.15 13.99 -4.17
C ASN A 187 -6.29 14.98 -5.33
N ASP A 188 -5.17 15.30 -5.97
CA ASP A 188 -5.08 16.18 -7.12
C ASP A 188 -4.66 15.46 -8.42
N LEU A 189 -4.47 14.14 -8.38
CA LEU A 189 -4.12 13.38 -9.58
C LEU A 189 -5.22 13.43 -10.64
N ARG A 190 -4.80 13.55 -11.90
CA ARG A 190 -5.67 13.64 -13.08
C ARG A 190 -5.22 12.65 -14.14
N ALA A 191 -6.19 11.97 -14.75
CA ALA A 191 -6.00 11.21 -15.97
C ALA A 191 -5.65 12.13 -17.15
N SER A 192 -5.08 11.57 -18.21
CA SER A 192 -4.95 12.25 -19.51
C SER A 192 -6.28 12.78 -20.06
N THR A 193 -7.40 12.20 -19.63
CA THR A 193 -8.78 12.62 -19.97
C THR A 193 -9.32 13.76 -19.08
N GLY A 194 -8.56 14.23 -18.10
CA GLY A 194 -8.95 15.28 -17.15
C GLY A 194 -9.80 14.80 -15.96
N ARG A 195 -10.16 13.51 -15.90
CA ARG A 195 -10.87 12.92 -14.74
C ARG A 195 -9.94 12.73 -13.54
N THR A 196 -10.48 12.83 -12.33
CA THR A 196 -9.75 12.51 -11.10
C THR A 196 -9.27 11.06 -11.12
N TRP A 197 -7.97 10.86 -10.94
CA TRP A 197 -7.34 9.53 -10.91
C TRP A 197 -7.22 9.05 -9.46
N ALA A 198 -7.60 7.82 -9.16
CA ALA A 198 -7.54 7.32 -7.77
C ALA A 198 -6.08 7.17 -7.31
N PHE A 199 -5.73 7.79 -6.17
CA PHE A 199 -4.34 7.81 -5.69
C PHE A 199 -3.73 6.42 -5.50
N THR A 200 -4.44 5.49 -4.87
CA THR A 200 -3.84 4.22 -4.45
C THR A 200 -3.77 3.15 -5.53
N MET A 201 -4.68 3.13 -6.51
CA MET A 201 -4.79 2.02 -7.49
C MET A 201 -4.62 0.64 -6.83
N SER A 202 -5.50 0.30 -5.88
CA SER A 202 -5.39 -0.80 -4.90
C SER A 202 -4.58 -0.45 -3.64
N GLN A 203 -3.28 -0.18 -3.77
CA GLN A 203 -2.40 0.24 -2.69
C GLN A 203 -1.19 1.03 -3.21
N ARG A 204 -0.69 1.98 -2.41
CA ARG A 204 0.51 2.76 -2.75
C ARG A 204 1.47 2.85 -1.58
N TYR A 205 2.75 2.64 -1.83
CA TYR A 205 3.80 2.79 -0.83
C TYR A 205 4.39 4.20 -0.87
N VAL A 206 4.57 4.81 0.30
CA VAL A 206 5.09 6.18 0.46
C VAL A 206 6.00 6.27 1.69
N MET A 207 6.83 7.32 1.73
CA MET A 207 7.67 7.63 2.90
C MET A 207 6.85 8.38 3.94
N GLU A 208 7.02 8.07 5.22
CA GLU A 208 6.41 8.76 6.36
C GLU A 208 6.75 10.25 6.31
N GLU A 209 8.01 10.56 6.03
CA GLU A 209 8.51 11.94 5.95
C GLU A 209 7.88 12.72 4.78
N ALA A 210 7.51 12.05 3.69
CA ALA A 210 6.76 12.67 2.61
C ALA A 210 5.32 13.00 3.04
N LEU A 211 4.66 12.07 3.75
CA LEU A 211 3.31 12.30 4.30
C LEU A 211 3.27 13.49 5.27
N ARG A 212 4.31 13.68 6.09
CA ARG A 212 4.38 14.79 7.05
C ARG A 212 4.39 16.17 6.39
N ARG A 213 4.89 16.26 5.15
CA ARG A 213 5.06 17.54 4.44
C ARG A 213 4.03 17.77 3.34
N ALA A 214 3.49 16.68 2.78
CA ALA A 214 2.67 16.73 1.59
C ALA A 214 1.36 17.49 1.81
N LYS A 215 1.01 18.34 0.85
CA LYS A 215 -0.27 19.07 0.81
C LYS A 215 -1.25 18.52 -0.22
N ALA A 216 -0.76 17.70 -1.14
CA ALA A 216 -1.56 17.02 -2.15
C ALA A 216 -0.91 15.68 -2.53
N THR A 217 -1.68 14.78 -3.14
CA THR A 217 -1.19 13.44 -3.52
C THR A 217 -0.15 13.46 -4.62
N SER A 218 -0.12 14.47 -5.50
CA SER A 218 0.94 14.69 -6.49
C SER A 218 2.33 14.81 -5.88
N GLU A 219 2.43 15.29 -4.64
CA GLU A 219 3.69 15.39 -3.89
C GLU A 219 4.15 14.05 -3.30
N LEU A 220 3.27 13.04 -3.32
CA LEU A 220 3.53 11.67 -2.86
C LEU A 220 3.84 10.70 -4.01
N VAL A 221 3.58 11.10 -5.25
CA VAL A 221 3.98 10.38 -6.46
C VAL A 221 5.21 11.05 -7.04
N MET A 222 6.40 10.58 -6.65
CA MET A 222 7.63 10.90 -7.38
C MET A 222 7.69 10.11 -8.67
#